data_AF-A0A955JXF3-F1
#
_entry.id   AF-A0A955JXF3-F1
#
_cell.length_a   1.000
_cell.length_b   1.000
_cell.length_c   1.000
_cell.angle_alpha   90.00
_cell.angle_beta   90.00
_cell.angle_gamma   90.00
#
_symmetry.space_group_name_H-M   'P 1'
#
loop_
_entity.id
_entity.type
_entity.pdbx_description
1 polymer ?
#
loop_
_entity_poly.entity_id
_entity_poly.type
_entity_poly.pdbx_seq_one_letter_code
_entity_poly.pdbx_strand_id
1 'polypeptide(L)'
;MSAGIERPVAFYHRDGLVAAWNFAERYAGTSGHVATLPEIVELRLGARAGIKGSPWETWYTSSSAEYVGVGADGHVKIIVAHGVGPMSTIDGIKTAYKWEWGDKSRRNNGGRITAQQFLDLESGAYGETKIIAATDFIKSNGQMVRKYDIPAVSILDFQEYLDAMGLVDGYNIFYRYLTTPDALRDPLIRMRLGSNAYRYLMKHERIAKAFHVKERPNAGYRWAQGFDDRKHPYITKVETASNCAYTLPNEAIRKATGKWVDEPRVPEEGYALAHLLDIDAFMRTHTQEVGVMLISSPNVHEWWNGAKFIAMPDGVIMNDGLAQGPDPDRTIHEHWEHFMQPVEEGYAPIRPYLLKYAHDEWFACYPKKFPNDQCMDSGDVEFHVRSVRRLGDDGRFTTDEMFFLRYKLAQVQALMPKEANAYEIVDISGKDQNGLTTVTVRFYKADVDISRRLPRTDEIARDYERLMEVYAR
;
A
#
# COMPACT_ATOMS: atom_id res chain seq x y z
N MET A 1 20.28 20.37 13.81
CA MET A 1 20.16 21.45 12.81
C MET A 1 19.67 20.77 11.54
N SER A 2 18.48 21.01 10.97
CA SER A 2 17.47 22.05 11.14
C SER A 2 16.29 21.65 12.04
N ALA A 3 15.71 22.64 12.72
CA ALA A 3 14.32 22.57 13.14
C ALA A 3 13.48 22.75 11.87
N GLY A 4 12.76 21.71 11.46
CA GLY A 4 12.05 21.73 10.20
C GLY A 4 11.26 20.46 9.96
N ILE A 5 9.97 20.57 10.24
CA ILE A 5 8.79 19.82 9.72
C ILE A 5 8.01 19.13 10.87
N GLU A 6 7.17 19.94 11.54
CA GLU A 6 6.18 19.56 12.57
C GLU A 6 4.84 19.11 11.94
N ARG A 7 4.87 18.31 10.86
CA ARG A 7 3.63 17.80 10.23
C ARG A 7 3.70 16.30 9.97
N PRO A 8 2.56 15.61 9.84
CA PRO A 8 2.53 14.19 9.52
C PRO A 8 3.11 13.91 8.13
N VAL A 9 3.80 12.77 7.99
CA VAL A 9 4.40 12.35 6.71
C VAL A 9 4.08 10.89 6.43
N ALA A 10 3.60 10.61 5.22
CA ALA A 10 3.29 9.26 4.77
C ALA A 10 4.47 8.60 4.05
N PHE A 11 4.90 7.43 4.54
CA PHE A 11 5.99 6.63 3.98
C PHE A 11 5.46 5.36 3.34
N TYR A 12 5.78 5.18 2.07
CA TYR A 12 5.66 3.92 1.33
C TYR A 12 7.07 3.42 1.03
N HIS A 13 7.27 2.09 1.03
CA HIS A 13 8.55 1.50 0.68
C HIS A 13 8.36 0.24 -0.17
N ARG A 14 9.13 0.10 -1.25
CA ARG A 14 9.03 -1.03 -2.19
C ARG A 14 9.40 -2.38 -1.57
N ASP A 15 10.31 -2.39 -0.60
CA ASP A 15 10.68 -3.61 0.15
C ASP A 15 9.57 -4.02 1.15
N GLY A 16 8.43 -3.33 1.13
CA GLY A 16 7.23 -3.70 1.85
C GLY A 16 7.11 -3.12 3.25
N LEU A 17 6.26 -3.78 4.04
CA LEU A 17 5.75 -3.29 5.33
C LEU A 17 6.84 -2.86 6.31
N VAL A 18 7.86 -3.71 6.52
CA VAL A 18 8.88 -3.46 7.56
C VAL A 18 9.68 -2.20 7.26
N ALA A 19 10.10 -2.02 6.01
CA ALA A 19 10.87 -0.84 5.63
C ALA A 19 10.02 0.43 5.72
N ALA A 20 8.76 0.38 5.28
CA ALA A 20 7.83 1.50 5.40
C ALA A 20 7.55 1.89 6.87
N TRP A 21 7.36 0.91 7.75
CA TRP A 21 7.19 1.15 9.19
C TRP A 21 8.43 1.80 9.79
N ASN A 22 9.62 1.23 9.54
CA ASN A 22 10.87 1.75 10.11
C ASN A 22 11.15 3.19 9.68
N PHE A 23 10.81 3.55 8.43
CA PHE A 23 10.91 4.93 7.96
C PHE A 23 9.95 5.85 8.71
N ALA A 24 8.70 5.41 8.89
CA ALA A 24 7.70 6.19 9.60
C ALA A 24 8.06 6.37 11.09
N GLU A 25 8.46 5.29 11.76
CA GLU A 25 8.88 5.32 13.18
C GLU A 25 10.12 6.19 13.39
N ARG A 26 11.13 6.07 12.52
CA ARG A 26 12.33 6.91 12.58
C ARG A 26 12.01 8.40 12.38
N TYR A 27 11.09 8.72 11.46
CA TYR A 27 10.65 10.10 11.24
C TYR A 27 9.84 10.65 12.41
N ALA A 28 8.93 9.84 12.98
CA ALA A 28 8.12 10.24 14.12
C ALA A 28 8.99 10.55 15.36
N GLY A 29 10.14 9.90 15.48
CA GLY A 29 11.07 10.10 16.58
C GLY A 29 10.62 9.39 17.85
N THR A 30 11.41 9.50 18.92
CA THR A 30 11.23 8.72 20.15
C THR A 30 9.95 9.02 20.92
N SER A 31 9.37 10.21 20.75
CA SER A 31 8.13 10.64 21.41
C SER A 31 6.93 10.60 20.47
N GLY A 32 7.14 10.35 19.18
CA GLY A 32 6.08 10.21 18.19
C GLY A 32 5.64 8.76 18.01
N HIS A 33 4.77 8.52 17.04
CA HIS A 33 4.22 7.21 16.74
C HIS A 33 3.84 7.04 15.28
N VAL A 34 3.50 5.81 14.89
CA VAL A 34 2.84 5.52 13.61
C VAL A 34 1.33 5.70 13.79
N ALA A 35 0.69 6.44 12.88
CA ALA A 35 -0.71 6.82 13.01
C ALA A 35 -1.66 5.62 13.14
N THR A 36 -2.62 5.77 14.04
CA THR A 36 -3.78 4.89 14.17
C THR A 36 -4.81 5.19 13.09
N LEU A 37 -5.72 4.25 12.82
CA LEU A 37 -6.82 4.46 11.88
C LEU A 37 -7.71 5.68 12.23
N PRO A 38 -8.09 5.93 13.50
CA PRO A 38 -8.79 7.16 13.87
C PRO A 38 -8.02 8.45 13.55
N GLU A 39 -6.70 8.47 13.68
CA GLU A 39 -5.88 9.64 13.31
C GLU A 39 -5.85 9.86 11.79
N ILE A 40 -5.78 8.78 11.00
CA ILE A 40 -5.90 8.87 9.54
C ILE A 40 -7.30 9.41 9.14
N VAL A 41 -8.35 9.00 9.87
CA VAL A 41 -9.71 9.53 9.72
C VAL A 41 -9.75 11.04 10.01
N GLU A 42 -9.05 11.52 11.03
CA GLU A 42 -8.94 12.95 11.34
C GLU A 42 -8.23 13.73 10.23
N LEU A 43 -7.11 13.23 9.70
CA LEU A 43 -6.42 13.83 8.56
C LEU A 43 -7.34 13.94 7.34
N ARG A 44 -8.11 12.89 7.04
CA ARG A 44 -9.12 12.92 5.98
C ARG A 44 -10.24 13.92 6.28
N LEU A 45 -10.68 14.04 7.53
CA LEU A 45 -11.68 15.04 7.92
C LEU A 45 -11.20 16.48 7.74
N GLY A 46 -9.91 16.76 7.93
CA GLY A 46 -9.29 18.06 7.64
C GLY A 46 -9.07 18.33 6.15
N ALA A 47 -8.81 17.29 5.35
CA ALA A 47 -8.41 17.46 3.95
C ALA A 47 -9.56 17.65 2.95
N ARG A 48 -9.25 18.26 1.80
CA ARG A 48 -10.16 18.34 0.64
C ARG A 48 -9.99 17.12 -0.26
N ALA A 49 -11.09 16.48 -0.65
CA ALA A 49 -11.10 15.37 -1.61
C ALA A 49 -10.94 15.84 -3.06
N GLY A 50 -10.52 14.92 -3.95
CA GLY A 50 -10.40 15.16 -5.40
C GLY A 50 -9.20 16.00 -5.81
N ILE A 51 -8.19 16.15 -4.93
CA ILE A 51 -6.95 16.89 -5.19
C ILE A 51 -5.77 15.93 -5.02
N LYS A 52 -4.82 15.98 -5.97
CA LYS A 52 -3.58 15.19 -5.92
C LYS A 52 -2.87 15.41 -4.57
N GLY A 53 -2.47 14.31 -3.92
CA GLY A 53 -1.80 14.35 -2.61
C GLY A 53 -2.73 14.45 -1.41
N SER A 54 -4.05 14.54 -1.62
CA SER A 54 -5.01 14.47 -0.51
C SER A 54 -4.99 13.09 0.16
N PRO A 55 -5.11 13.01 1.50
CA PRO A 55 -5.29 11.75 2.24
C PRO A 55 -6.46 10.88 1.76
N TRP A 56 -7.42 11.44 1.03
CA TRP A 56 -8.53 10.68 0.43
C TRP A 56 -8.15 9.92 -0.84
N GLU A 57 -7.17 10.39 -1.59
CA GLU A 57 -6.83 9.87 -2.92
C GLU A 57 -5.78 8.75 -2.84
N THR A 58 -5.54 8.22 -1.65
CA THR A 58 -4.50 7.22 -1.41
C THR A 58 -4.89 6.36 -0.20
N TRP A 59 -4.47 5.09 -0.22
CA TRP A 59 -4.57 4.13 0.85
C TRP A 59 -3.52 4.34 1.96
N TYR A 60 -3.84 3.85 3.16
CA TYR A 60 -2.92 3.82 4.29
C TYR A 60 -3.10 2.55 5.11
N THR A 61 -1.99 2.04 5.64
CA THR A 61 -1.94 1.06 6.72
C THR A 61 -1.70 1.79 8.02
N SER A 62 -2.37 1.34 9.08
CA SER A 62 -2.31 1.98 10.40
C SER A 62 -1.64 1.09 11.45
N SER A 63 -1.32 1.68 12.60
CA SER A 63 -0.97 0.95 13.83
C SER A 63 -2.19 0.40 14.59
N SER A 64 -3.39 0.53 14.02
CA SER A 64 -4.59 -0.14 14.53
C SER A 64 -4.65 -1.59 14.06
N ALA A 65 -5.26 -2.46 14.86
CA ALA A 65 -5.38 -3.87 14.54
C ALA A 65 -6.74 -4.43 14.97
N GLU A 66 -7.13 -5.51 14.31
CA GLU A 66 -8.33 -6.28 14.57
C GLU A 66 -7.95 -7.73 14.87
N TYR A 67 -8.63 -8.30 15.87
CA TYR A 67 -8.35 -9.62 16.38
C TYR A 67 -9.63 -10.43 16.47
N VAL A 68 -9.55 -11.74 16.21
CA VAL A 68 -10.66 -12.68 16.38
C VAL A 68 -10.19 -13.87 17.21
N GLY A 69 -10.84 -14.10 18.34
CA GLY A 69 -10.40 -15.03 19.38
C GLY A 69 -11.56 -15.54 20.24
N VAL A 70 -11.30 -16.58 21.02
CA VAL A 70 -12.23 -17.06 22.05
C VAL A 70 -11.97 -16.25 23.32
N GLY A 71 -13.01 -15.55 23.80
CA GLY A 71 -12.94 -14.74 25.01
C GLY A 71 -13.01 -15.56 26.30
N ALA A 72 -12.87 -14.88 27.43
CA ALA A 72 -12.87 -15.48 28.77
C ALA A 72 -14.19 -16.21 29.12
N ASP A 73 -15.29 -15.83 28.48
CA ASP A 73 -16.61 -16.47 28.61
C ASP A 73 -16.81 -17.66 27.66
N GLY A 74 -15.82 -17.98 26.81
CA GLY A 74 -15.89 -19.07 25.83
C GLY A 74 -16.55 -18.69 24.51
N HIS A 75 -17.02 -17.45 24.36
CA HIS A 75 -17.63 -16.96 23.11
C HIS A 75 -16.56 -16.40 22.16
N VAL A 76 -16.82 -16.47 20.84
CA VAL A 76 -15.93 -15.86 19.85
C VAL A 76 -16.18 -14.35 19.80
N LYS A 77 -15.11 -13.56 19.88
CA LYS A 77 -15.16 -12.10 19.91
C LYS A 77 -14.33 -11.48 18.80
N ILE A 78 -14.76 -10.31 18.34
CA ILE A 78 -13.95 -9.40 17.54
C ILE A 78 -13.45 -8.28 18.46
N ILE A 79 -12.14 -8.04 18.48
CA ILE A 79 -11.53 -6.94 19.20
C ILE A 79 -10.86 -6.00 18.20
N VAL A 80 -11.16 -4.70 18.30
CA VAL A 80 -10.46 -3.65 17.55
C VAL A 80 -9.63 -2.84 18.54
N ALA A 81 -8.33 -2.71 18.27
CA ALA A 81 -7.40 -1.91 19.06
C ALA A 81 -6.76 -0.80 18.21
N HIS A 82 -6.58 0.39 18.80
CA HIS A 82 -5.99 1.55 18.15
C HIS A 82 -4.72 1.99 18.86
N GLY A 83 -3.56 1.78 18.22
CA GLY A 83 -2.26 2.21 18.74
C GLY A 83 -1.76 1.44 19.97
N VAL A 84 -2.47 0.38 20.36
CA VAL A 84 -2.14 -0.48 21.51
C VAL A 84 -2.30 -1.95 21.14
N GLY A 85 -1.78 -2.85 21.98
CA GLY A 85 -1.92 -4.28 21.79
C GLY A 85 -0.72 -4.95 21.11
N PRO A 86 -0.80 -6.28 20.89
CA PRO A 86 0.30 -7.09 20.38
C PRO A 86 0.86 -6.68 19.01
N MET A 87 0.10 -5.96 18.19
CA MET A 87 0.51 -5.51 16.85
C MET A 87 0.77 -4.00 16.76
N SER A 88 0.88 -3.31 17.89
CA SER A 88 1.17 -1.86 17.94
C SER A 88 2.63 -1.51 17.60
N THR A 89 3.52 -2.50 17.52
CA THR A 89 4.94 -2.34 17.20
C THR A 89 5.37 -3.25 16.06
N ILE A 90 6.48 -2.92 15.40
CA ILE A 90 7.00 -3.73 14.28
C ILE A 90 7.39 -5.15 14.69
N ASP A 91 7.94 -5.33 15.89
CA ASP A 91 8.29 -6.66 16.40
C ASP A 91 7.04 -7.48 16.71
N GLY A 92 6.00 -6.83 17.22
CA GLY A 92 4.68 -7.42 17.40
C GLY A 92 4.08 -7.91 16.08
N ILE A 93 4.10 -7.06 15.05
CA ILE A 93 3.62 -7.39 13.70
C ILE A 93 4.41 -8.57 13.11
N LYS A 94 5.75 -8.52 13.15
CA LYS A 94 6.62 -9.62 12.66
C LYS A 94 6.36 -10.93 13.40
N THR A 95 6.07 -10.84 14.70
CA THR A 95 5.72 -12.01 15.53
C THR A 95 4.36 -12.57 15.13
N ALA A 96 3.37 -11.70 14.91
CA ALA A 96 2.02 -12.10 14.53
C ALA A 96 2.03 -12.85 13.20
N TYR A 97 2.78 -12.35 12.22
CA TYR A 97 2.84 -12.93 10.89
C TYR A 97 4.10 -13.77 10.65
N LYS A 98 4.68 -14.38 11.69
CA LYS A 98 6.01 -15.05 11.69
C LYS A 98 6.30 -16.00 10.51
N TRP A 99 5.28 -16.53 9.83
CA TRP A 99 5.48 -17.26 8.57
C TRP A 99 6.26 -16.46 7.52
N GLU A 100 6.01 -15.16 7.33
CA GLU A 100 6.77 -14.41 6.32
C GLU A 100 8.22 -14.18 6.74
N TRP A 101 8.46 -13.91 8.02
CA TRP A 101 9.75 -13.41 8.52
C TRP A 101 10.65 -14.47 9.18
N GLY A 102 10.25 -15.73 9.26
CA GLY A 102 11.20 -16.77 9.71
C GLY A 102 10.67 -18.18 9.87
N ASP A 103 9.43 -18.36 10.29
CA ASP A 103 8.90 -19.69 10.63
C ASP A 103 7.95 -20.20 9.55
N LYS A 104 8.52 -20.71 8.45
CA LYS A 104 7.75 -21.26 7.32
C LYS A 104 6.94 -22.53 7.68
N SER A 105 7.09 -23.07 8.89
CA SER A 105 6.26 -24.17 9.39
C SER A 105 4.88 -23.71 9.88
N ARG A 106 4.72 -22.41 10.16
CA ARG A 106 3.43 -21.83 10.51
C ARG A 106 2.50 -21.78 9.29
N ARG A 107 1.22 -21.51 9.55
CA ARG A 107 0.26 -21.29 8.47
C ARG A 107 0.45 -19.92 7.83
N ASN A 108 0.22 -19.83 6.53
CA ASN A 108 0.38 -18.64 5.71
C ASN A 108 -0.94 -17.84 5.52
N ASN A 109 -1.99 -18.18 6.26
CA ASN A 109 -3.33 -17.60 6.10
C ASN A 109 -3.68 -16.59 7.20
N GLY A 110 -2.97 -15.46 7.25
CA GLY A 110 -3.23 -14.37 8.20
C GLY A 110 -2.35 -14.40 9.47
N GLY A 111 -2.39 -13.32 10.25
CA GLY A 111 -1.59 -13.15 11.46
C GLY A 111 -2.16 -13.89 12.66
N ARG A 112 -1.30 -14.20 13.63
CA ARG A 112 -1.63 -14.96 14.84
C ARG A 112 -1.01 -14.37 16.08
N ILE A 113 -1.82 -14.13 17.10
CA ILE A 113 -1.33 -13.87 18.46
C ILE A 113 -1.67 -15.08 19.34
N THR A 114 -1.05 -15.17 20.50
CA THR A 114 -1.42 -16.21 21.48
C THR A 114 -2.82 -15.95 22.03
N ALA A 115 -3.51 -17.01 22.45
CA ALA A 115 -4.80 -16.87 23.14
C ALA A 115 -4.68 -16.00 24.41
N GLN A 116 -3.57 -16.09 25.14
CA GLN A 116 -3.32 -15.22 26.30
C GLN A 116 -3.26 -13.74 25.91
N GLN A 117 -2.55 -13.38 24.84
CA GLN A 117 -2.51 -12.00 24.35
C GLN A 117 -3.90 -11.49 23.96
N PHE A 118 -4.78 -12.36 23.45
CA PHE A 118 -6.17 -12.01 23.16
C PHE A 118 -6.98 -11.75 24.44
N LEU A 119 -6.82 -12.59 25.47
CA LEU A 119 -7.46 -12.38 26.78
C LEU A 119 -6.91 -11.15 27.51
N ASP A 120 -5.63 -10.82 27.31
CA ASP A 120 -5.00 -9.60 27.83
C ASP A 120 -5.59 -8.35 27.16
N LEU A 121 -5.90 -8.40 25.86
CA LEU A 121 -6.66 -7.35 25.17
C LEU A 121 -8.08 -7.22 25.74
N GLU A 122 -8.78 -8.33 25.91
CA GLU A 122 -10.14 -8.37 26.44
C GLU A 122 -10.25 -7.80 27.86
N SER A 123 -9.27 -8.10 28.71
CA SER A 123 -9.24 -7.71 30.13
C SER A 123 -8.69 -6.29 30.38
N GLY A 124 -8.20 -5.62 29.34
CA GLY A 124 -7.70 -4.24 29.42
C GLY A 124 -6.24 -4.10 29.84
N ALA A 125 -5.43 -5.15 29.71
CA ALA A 125 -4.00 -5.09 29.99
C ALA A 125 -3.25 -4.10 29.07
N TYR A 126 -3.81 -3.79 27.90
CA TYR A 126 -3.25 -2.85 26.92
C TYR A 126 -3.90 -1.46 26.93
N GLY A 127 -4.87 -1.20 27.80
CA GLY A 127 -5.58 0.08 27.88
C GLY A 127 -7.06 -0.07 28.18
N GLU A 128 -7.77 1.06 28.19
CA GLU A 128 -9.21 1.08 28.46
C GLU A 128 -9.97 0.25 27.42
N THR A 129 -10.78 -0.68 27.93
CA THR A 129 -11.63 -1.58 27.15
C THR A 129 -13.10 -1.22 27.28
N LYS A 130 -13.85 -1.36 26.20
CA LYS A 130 -15.31 -1.28 26.22
C LYS A 130 -15.95 -2.35 25.36
N ILE A 131 -16.96 -3.01 25.93
CA ILE A 131 -17.84 -3.91 25.18
C ILE A 131 -18.84 -3.04 24.42
N ILE A 132 -18.93 -3.24 23.11
CA ILE A 132 -19.83 -2.55 22.20
C ILE A 132 -20.95 -3.50 21.82
N ALA A 133 -22.17 -3.20 22.25
CA ALA A 133 -23.34 -3.97 21.80
C ALA A 133 -23.70 -3.58 20.37
N ALA A 134 -24.30 -4.49 19.60
CA ALA A 134 -24.67 -4.20 18.22
C ALA A 134 -25.72 -3.07 18.09
N THR A 135 -26.43 -2.78 19.17
CA THR A 135 -27.47 -1.74 19.24
C THR A 135 -26.98 -0.38 19.76
N ASP A 136 -25.72 -0.26 20.21
CA ASP A 136 -25.18 0.94 20.85
C ASP A 136 -25.21 2.20 19.98
N PHE A 137 -25.24 2.02 18.66
CA PHE A 137 -25.22 3.13 17.69
C PHE A 137 -26.62 3.62 17.28
N ILE A 138 -27.67 3.02 17.86
CA ILE A 138 -29.07 3.32 17.57
C ILE A 138 -29.77 3.72 18.87
N LYS A 139 -30.37 4.91 18.90
CA LYS A 139 -31.21 5.34 20.02
C LYS A 139 -32.54 4.60 20.02
N SER A 140 -33.23 4.57 21.17
CA SER A 140 -34.57 3.97 21.31
C SER A 140 -35.61 4.50 20.32
N ASN A 141 -35.45 5.74 19.84
CA ASN A 141 -36.32 6.35 18.82
C ASN A 141 -35.87 6.09 17.37
N GLY A 142 -34.92 5.18 17.15
CA GLY A 142 -34.36 4.82 15.85
C GLY A 142 -33.34 5.81 15.28
N GLN A 143 -33.00 6.90 15.98
CA GLN A 143 -32.01 7.87 15.52
C GLN A 143 -30.58 7.37 15.73
N MET A 144 -29.68 7.71 14.80
CA MET A 144 -28.26 7.36 14.91
C MET A 144 -27.55 8.17 15.99
N VAL A 145 -26.70 7.50 16.76
CA VAL A 145 -25.82 8.15 17.74
C VAL A 145 -24.70 8.89 17.01
N ARG A 146 -24.67 10.21 17.18
CA ARG A 146 -23.72 11.10 16.49
C ARG A 146 -22.36 11.19 17.18
N LYS A 147 -22.37 11.26 18.51
CA LYS A 147 -21.17 11.30 19.35
C LYS A 147 -21.18 10.04 20.19
N TYR A 148 -20.22 9.17 19.95
CA TYR A 148 -20.00 7.95 20.70
C TYR A 148 -18.49 7.86 20.89
N ASP A 149 -18.06 7.64 22.14
CA ASP A 149 -16.66 7.53 22.46
C ASP A 149 -16.23 6.06 22.29
N ILE A 150 -15.27 5.84 21.39
CA ILE A 150 -14.64 4.56 21.10
C ILE A 150 -13.27 4.59 21.80
N PRO A 151 -13.04 3.74 22.81
CA PRO A 151 -11.76 3.71 23.52
C PRO A 151 -10.66 3.07 22.67
N ALA A 152 -9.45 2.98 23.23
CA ALA A 152 -8.31 2.34 22.60
C ALA A 152 -8.57 0.86 22.25
N VAL A 153 -9.37 0.13 23.05
CA VAL A 153 -9.75 -1.27 22.79
C VAL A 153 -11.27 -1.45 22.87
N SER A 154 -11.88 -1.87 21.77
CA SER A 154 -13.31 -2.15 21.70
C SER A 154 -13.56 -3.62 21.40
N ILE A 155 -14.56 -4.21 22.08
CA ILE A 155 -14.85 -5.65 22.06
C ILE A 155 -16.29 -5.84 21.58
N LEU A 156 -16.48 -6.77 20.65
CA LEU A 156 -17.77 -7.12 20.06
C LEU A 156 -17.96 -8.64 20.15
N ASP A 157 -19.08 -9.09 20.70
CA ASP A 157 -19.47 -10.50 20.58
C ASP A 157 -19.79 -10.81 19.11
N PHE A 158 -19.12 -11.81 18.55
CA PHE A 158 -19.22 -12.05 17.12
C PHE A 158 -20.57 -12.67 16.75
N GLN A 159 -21.14 -13.53 17.60
CA GLN A 159 -22.46 -14.08 17.31
C GLN A 159 -23.54 -12.99 17.40
N GLU A 160 -23.48 -12.13 18.42
CA GLU A 160 -24.40 -10.98 18.55
C GLU A 160 -24.31 -10.05 17.33
N TYR A 161 -23.10 -9.80 16.83
CA TYR A 161 -22.89 -9.01 15.61
C TYR A 161 -23.57 -9.65 14.39
N LEU A 162 -23.38 -10.95 14.17
CA LEU A 162 -24.00 -11.66 13.06
C LEU A 162 -25.53 -11.66 13.18
N ASP A 163 -26.07 -11.87 14.39
CA ASP A 163 -27.50 -11.89 14.64
C ASP A 163 -28.15 -10.51 14.41
N ALA A 164 -27.48 -9.44 14.84
CA ALA A 164 -27.99 -8.08 14.74
C ALA A 164 -27.95 -7.52 13.31
N MET A 165 -26.88 -7.83 12.57
CA MET A 165 -26.71 -7.33 11.21
C MET A 165 -27.38 -8.24 10.16
N GLY A 166 -27.57 -9.51 10.51
CA GLY A 166 -28.22 -10.53 9.69
C GLY A 166 -27.45 -10.89 8.41
N LEU A 167 -27.90 -11.95 7.75
CA LEU A 167 -27.56 -12.21 6.34
C LEU A 167 -28.53 -11.41 5.49
N VAL A 168 -28.04 -10.36 4.83
CA VAL A 168 -28.82 -9.63 3.83
C VAL A 168 -28.64 -10.34 2.49
N ASP A 169 -29.75 -10.85 1.96
CA ASP A 169 -29.83 -11.45 0.62
C ASP A 169 -28.92 -12.68 0.37
N GLY A 170 -28.59 -13.43 1.42
CA GLY A 170 -27.82 -14.68 1.31
C GLY A 170 -26.33 -14.49 1.05
N TYR A 171 -25.83 -13.25 1.11
CA TYR A 171 -24.41 -12.94 1.06
C TYR A 171 -23.80 -12.88 2.46
N ASN A 172 -22.52 -13.23 2.56
CA ASN A 172 -21.71 -13.04 3.76
C ASN A 172 -21.79 -11.54 4.17
N ILE A 173 -21.93 -11.29 5.48
CA ILE A 173 -21.97 -9.93 6.04
C ILE A 173 -20.70 -9.13 5.68
N PHE A 174 -19.58 -9.82 5.65
CA PHE A 174 -18.33 -9.35 5.09
C PHE A 174 -18.46 -9.45 3.56
N TYR A 175 -18.07 -8.40 2.84
CA TYR A 175 -18.28 -8.13 1.40
C TYR A 175 -19.57 -7.39 1.02
N ARG A 176 -20.38 -6.95 1.98
CA ARG A 176 -21.54 -6.07 1.72
C ARG A 176 -21.12 -4.61 1.53
N TYR A 177 -21.66 -3.97 0.48
CA TYR A 177 -21.60 -2.52 0.34
C TYR A 177 -22.61 -1.82 1.27
N LEU A 178 -22.17 -0.76 1.94
CA LEU A 178 -22.95 -0.03 2.92
C LEU A 178 -23.22 1.40 2.48
N THR A 179 -24.47 1.81 2.61
CA THR A 179 -24.86 3.22 2.55
C THR A 179 -24.44 3.91 3.84
N THR A 180 -24.46 5.25 3.89
CA THR A 180 -24.18 5.97 5.14
C THR A 180 -25.09 5.55 6.30
N PRO A 181 -26.44 5.43 6.13
CA PRO A 181 -27.28 4.91 7.20
C PRO A 181 -26.88 3.52 7.69
N ASP A 182 -26.51 2.62 6.79
CA ASP A 182 -26.10 1.25 7.17
C ASP A 182 -24.75 1.25 7.89
N ALA A 183 -23.76 1.96 7.35
CA ALA A 183 -22.43 2.08 7.94
C ALA A 183 -22.44 2.78 9.31
N LEU A 184 -23.41 3.67 9.55
CA LEU A 184 -23.60 4.30 10.86
C LEU A 184 -24.19 3.37 11.91
N ARG A 185 -24.87 2.30 11.48
CA ARG A 185 -25.45 1.26 12.34
C ARG A 185 -24.46 0.13 12.59
N ASP A 186 -23.60 -0.17 11.63
CA ASP A 186 -22.64 -1.25 11.71
C ASP A 186 -21.60 -1.00 12.83
N PRO A 187 -21.58 -1.83 13.90
CA PRO A 187 -20.68 -1.60 15.02
C PRO A 187 -19.21 -1.80 14.67
N LEU A 188 -18.88 -2.72 13.76
CA LEU A 188 -17.50 -3.00 13.39
C LEU A 188 -16.89 -1.84 12.60
N ILE A 189 -17.65 -1.27 11.65
CA ILE A 189 -17.22 -0.05 10.93
C ILE A 189 -17.01 1.11 11.91
N ARG A 190 -17.91 1.27 12.88
CA ARG A 190 -17.83 2.34 13.90
C ARG A 190 -16.61 2.15 14.81
N MET A 191 -16.32 0.92 15.22
CA MET A 191 -15.13 0.56 15.98
C MET A 191 -13.87 0.88 15.18
N ARG A 192 -13.75 0.41 13.93
CA ARG A 192 -12.57 0.65 13.07
C ARG A 192 -12.26 2.14 12.88
N LEU A 193 -13.30 2.96 12.63
CA LEU A 193 -13.15 4.40 12.36
C LEU A 193 -13.00 5.26 13.63
N GLY A 194 -13.19 4.69 14.82
CA GLY A 194 -13.11 5.40 16.09
C GLY A 194 -14.20 6.46 16.32
N SER A 195 -13.98 7.33 17.31
CA SER A 195 -14.97 8.32 17.79
C SER A 195 -15.44 9.33 16.72
N ASN A 196 -14.68 9.49 15.62
CA ASN A 196 -15.02 10.38 14.51
C ASN A 196 -15.81 9.71 13.36
N ALA A 197 -16.17 8.43 13.49
CA ALA A 197 -16.88 7.65 12.46
C ALA A 197 -18.10 8.37 11.86
N TYR A 198 -18.94 8.99 12.71
CA TYR A 198 -20.12 9.71 12.23
C TYR A 198 -19.77 10.85 11.26
N ARG A 199 -18.79 11.68 11.64
CA ARG A 199 -18.36 12.82 10.82
C ARG A 199 -17.72 12.33 9.53
N TYR A 200 -16.92 11.26 9.61
CA TYR A 200 -16.24 10.68 8.47
C TYR A 200 -17.22 10.16 7.42
N LEU A 201 -18.15 9.30 7.81
CA LEU A 201 -19.14 8.69 6.92
C LEU A 201 -20.06 9.74 6.28
N MET A 202 -20.51 10.74 7.04
CA MET A 202 -21.28 11.86 6.50
C MET A 202 -20.49 12.75 5.54
N LYS A 203 -19.17 12.91 5.75
CA LYS A 203 -18.31 13.65 4.81
C LYS A 203 -18.11 12.85 3.53
N HIS A 204 -17.86 11.56 3.63
CA HIS A 204 -17.74 10.66 2.48
C HIS A 204 -18.99 10.68 1.62
N GLU A 205 -20.18 10.56 2.21
CA GLU A 205 -21.44 10.63 1.45
C GLU A 205 -21.55 11.91 0.60
N ARG A 206 -21.21 13.05 1.18
CA ARG A 206 -21.22 14.34 0.49
C ARG A 206 -20.23 14.35 -0.68
N ILE A 207 -19.03 13.77 -0.47
CA ILE A 207 -18.02 13.65 -1.52
C ILE A 207 -18.51 12.72 -2.64
N ALA A 208 -19.05 11.55 -2.32
CA ALA A 208 -19.58 10.60 -3.29
C ALA A 208 -20.71 11.21 -4.13
N LYS A 209 -21.66 11.91 -3.50
CA LYS A 209 -22.73 12.65 -4.19
C LYS A 209 -22.17 13.71 -5.14
N ALA A 210 -21.20 14.51 -4.68
CA ALA A 210 -20.57 15.52 -5.52
C ALA A 210 -19.80 14.91 -6.70
N PHE A 211 -19.14 13.77 -6.47
CA PHE A 211 -18.47 12.99 -7.51
C PHE A 211 -19.47 12.48 -8.57
N HIS A 212 -20.59 11.87 -8.17
CA HIS A 212 -21.61 11.41 -9.13
C HIS A 212 -22.16 12.56 -9.98
N VAL A 213 -22.45 13.72 -9.36
CA VAL A 213 -22.91 14.91 -10.11
C VAL A 213 -21.86 15.37 -11.13
N LYS A 214 -20.58 15.40 -10.73
CA LYS A 214 -19.48 15.86 -11.59
C LYS A 214 -19.17 14.89 -12.73
N GLU A 215 -19.15 13.59 -12.46
CA GLU A 215 -18.69 12.57 -13.42
C GLU A 215 -19.82 12.02 -14.32
N ARG A 216 -21.10 12.24 -13.98
CA ARG A 216 -22.23 11.77 -14.79
C ARG A 216 -22.18 12.16 -16.27
N PRO A 217 -21.74 13.38 -16.66
CA PRO A 217 -21.62 13.75 -18.08
C PRO A 217 -20.43 13.08 -18.80
N ASN A 218 -19.51 12.43 -18.08
CA ASN A 218 -18.29 11.89 -18.64
C ASN A 218 -18.58 10.65 -19.50
N ALA A 219 -18.34 10.76 -20.81
CA ALA A 219 -18.54 9.67 -21.76
C ALA A 219 -17.70 8.41 -21.44
N GLY A 220 -16.64 8.57 -20.64
CA GLY A 220 -15.83 7.48 -20.12
C GLY A 220 -16.57 6.46 -19.24
N TYR A 221 -17.81 6.74 -18.82
CA TYR A 221 -18.65 5.80 -18.06
C TYR A 221 -19.84 5.24 -18.85
N ARG A 222 -19.89 5.42 -20.17
CA ARG A 222 -20.99 4.85 -21.01
C ARG A 222 -21.09 3.33 -20.95
N TRP A 223 -20.01 2.64 -20.58
CA TRP A 223 -19.99 1.19 -20.37
C TRP A 223 -20.62 0.79 -19.03
N ALA A 224 -20.67 1.70 -18.05
CA ALA A 224 -21.38 1.46 -16.80
C ALA A 224 -22.87 1.71 -17.03
N GLN A 225 -23.74 0.84 -16.48
CA GLN A 225 -25.20 0.95 -16.62
C GLN A 225 -25.81 2.16 -15.87
N GLY A 226 -25.00 3.16 -15.51
CA GLY A 226 -25.38 4.34 -14.77
C GLY A 226 -24.44 4.63 -13.61
N PHE A 227 -24.88 5.54 -12.75
CA PHE A 227 -24.27 5.86 -11.46
C PHE A 227 -25.19 5.36 -10.35
N ASP A 228 -24.64 5.20 -9.16
CA ASP A 228 -25.43 4.93 -7.97
C ASP A 228 -26.35 6.14 -7.64
N ASP A 229 -27.60 6.02 -8.08
CA ASP A 229 -28.65 7.04 -7.95
C ASP A 229 -29.46 6.93 -6.65
N ARG A 230 -29.04 6.09 -5.70
CA ARG A 230 -29.71 5.99 -4.40
C ARG A 230 -29.65 7.32 -3.64
N LYS A 231 -30.68 7.57 -2.82
CA LYS A 231 -30.71 8.72 -1.89
C LYS A 231 -29.45 8.79 -1.02
N HIS A 232 -28.95 7.62 -0.61
CA HIS A 232 -27.68 7.43 0.07
C HIS A 232 -26.85 6.46 -0.77
N PRO A 233 -25.79 6.94 -1.45
CA PRO A 233 -24.94 6.06 -2.24
C PRO A 233 -24.17 5.09 -1.33
N TYR A 234 -23.66 4.01 -1.92
CA TYR A 234 -22.72 3.13 -1.24
C TYR A 234 -21.39 3.87 -1.10
N ILE A 235 -20.85 3.87 0.12
CA ILE A 235 -19.64 4.60 0.45
C ILE A 235 -18.54 3.69 0.99
N THR A 236 -18.89 2.55 1.58
CA THR A 236 -17.91 1.63 2.18
C THR A 236 -18.38 0.19 2.02
N LYS A 237 -17.53 -0.75 2.40
CA LYS A 237 -17.84 -2.17 2.56
C LYS A 237 -17.24 -2.68 3.87
N VAL A 238 -17.87 -3.68 4.48
CA VAL A 238 -17.27 -4.42 5.59
C VAL A 238 -16.41 -5.51 4.96
N GLU A 239 -15.11 -5.56 5.25
CA GLU A 239 -14.24 -6.64 4.74
C GLU A 239 -13.49 -7.37 5.85
N THR A 240 -13.12 -8.61 5.53
CA THR A 240 -12.15 -9.44 6.24
C THR A 240 -11.02 -9.82 5.30
N ALA A 241 -10.00 -10.47 5.83
CA ALA A 241 -8.87 -10.94 5.05
C ALA A 241 -9.34 -12.13 4.21
N SER A 242 -9.27 -11.99 2.90
CA SER A 242 -9.66 -12.97 1.91
C SER A 242 -8.88 -14.28 2.05
N ASN A 243 -7.63 -14.24 2.52
CA ASN A 243 -6.87 -15.44 2.84
C ASN A 243 -7.23 -16.02 4.22
N CYS A 244 -7.91 -15.28 5.09
CA CYS A 244 -8.22 -15.66 6.46
C CYS A 244 -9.66 -15.28 6.86
N ALA A 245 -10.63 -16.00 6.31
CA ALA A 245 -12.04 -15.79 6.62
C ALA A 245 -12.33 -15.91 8.12
N TYR A 246 -13.16 -14.99 8.63
CA TYR A 246 -13.62 -14.95 10.01
C TYR A 246 -14.90 -15.75 10.25
N THR A 247 -15.61 -16.08 9.18
CA THR A 247 -16.79 -16.94 9.25
C THR A 247 -16.55 -18.22 8.47
N LEU A 248 -17.29 -19.26 8.84
CA LEU A 248 -17.40 -20.48 8.06
C LEU A 248 -18.87 -20.76 7.76
N PRO A 249 -19.19 -21.39 6.61
CA PRO A 249 -20.55 -21.83 6.35
C PRO A 249 -20.97 -22.88 7.38
N ASN A 250 -22.13 -22.69 7.99
CA ASN A 250 -22.77 -23.71 8.81
C ASN A 250 -23.36 -24.79 7.89
N GLU A 251 -22.59 -25.86 7.68
CA GLU A 251 -22.94 -26.95 6.77
C GLU A 251 -24.24 -27.66 7.18
N ALA A 252 -24.51 -27.77 8.49
CA ALA A 252 -25.69 -28.43 9.01
C ALA A 252 -26.97 -27.66 8.65
N ILE A 253 -26.99 -26.34 8.89
CA ILE A 253 -28.12 -25.47 8.52
C ILE A 253 -28.27 -25.41 7.00
N ARG A 254 -27.15 -25.32 6.27
CA ARG A 254 -27.18 -25.33 4.80
C ARG A 254 -27.80 -26.61 4.26
N LYS A 255 -27.41 -27.76 4.80
CA LYS A 255 -27.98 -29.07 4.41
C LYS A 255 -29.46 -29.20 4.79
N ALA A 256 -29.86 -28.65 5.93
CA ALA A 256 -31.24 -28.75 6.42
C ALA A 256 -32.21 -27.78 5.72
N THR A 257 -31.76 -26.58 5.35
CA THR A 257 -32.63 -25.48 4.89
C THR A 257 -32.37 -25.03 3.45
N GLY A 258 -31.25 -25.44 2.85
CA GLY A 258 -30.78 -24.93 1.56
C GLY A 258 -30.25 -23.49 1.61
N LYS A 259 -30.28 -22.83 2.76
CA LYS A 259 -29.82 -21.45 2.93
C LYS A 259 -28.37 -21.41 3.38
N TRP A 260 -27.61 -20.47 2.83
CA TRP A 260 -26.31 -20.13 3.38
C TRP A 260 -26.51 -19.45 4.73
N VAL A 261 -25.87 -19.99 5.76
CA VAL A 261 -25.76 -19.37 7.07
C VAL A 261 -24.31 -19.45 7.48
N ASP A 262 -23.74 -18.31 7.84
CA ASP A 262 -22.36 -18.21 8.29
C ASP A 262 -22.32 -18.15 9.82
N GLU A 263 -21.35 -18.83 10.42
CA GLU A 263 -21.10 -18.80 11.86
C GLU A 263 -19.68 -18.30 12.16
N PRO A 264 -19.43 -17.75 13.37
CA PRO A 264 -18.11 -17.33 13.77
C PRO A 264 -17.11 -18.49 13.67
N ARG A 265 -15.99 -18.27 12.98
CA ARG A 265 -14.92 -19.24 12.93
C ARG A 265 -14.22 -19.27 14.29
N VAL A 266 -14.20 -20.43 14.93
CA VAL A 266 -13.36 -20.67 16.11
C VAL A 266 -11.90 -20.78 15.66
N PRO A 267 -10.98 -19.93 16.18
CA PRO A 267 -9.56 -20.04 15.88
C PRO A 267 -8.95 -21.34 16.41
N GLU A 268 -7.75 -21.66 15.93
CA GLU A 268 -7.02 -22.84 16.40
C GLU A 268 -6.62 -22.71 17.89
N GLU A 269 -6.61 -23.84 18.61
CA GLU A 269 -6.32 -23.87 20.04
C GLU A 269 -4.98 -23.19 20.36
N GLY A 270 -4.99 -22.32 21.37
CA GLY A 270 -3.82 -21.56 21.81
C GLY A 270 -3.56 -20.27 21.02
N TYR A 271 -4.37 -19.96 20.00
CA TYR A 271 -4.16 -18.78 19.15
C TYR A 271 -5.44 -17.96 18.93
N ALA A 272 -5.25 -16.71 18.51
CA ALA A 272 -6.27 -15.84 17.94
C ALA A 272 -5.77 -15.25 16.61
N LEU A 273 -6.69 -14.95 15.70
CA LEU A 273 -6.40 -14.30 14.43
C LEU A 273 -6.09 -12.82 14.67
N ALA A 274 -5.21 -12.25 13.87
CA ALA A 274 -4.79 -10.86 14.02
C ALA A 274 -4.45 -10.22 12.66
N HIS A 275 -4.97 -9.02 12.42
CA HIS A 275 -4.71 -8.25 11.20
C HIS A 275 -4.53 -6.77 11.53
N LEU A 276 -3.57 -6.09 10.86
CA LEU A 276 -3.56 -4.63 10.86
C LEU A 276 -4.82 -4.09 10.17
N LEU A 277 -5.19 -2.85 10.48
CA LEU A 277 -6.26 -2.14 9.80
C LEU A 277 -5.70 -1.17 8.76
N ASP A 278 -6.30 -1.22 7.58
CA ASP A 278 -6.08 -0.34 6.44
C ASP A 278 -7.27 0.60 6.23
N ILE A 279 -7.05 1.66 5.45
CA ILE A 279 -8.13 2.40 4.83
C ILE A 279 -7.82 2.66 3.36
N ASP A 280 -8.73 2.25 2.48
CA ASP A 280 -8.52 2.35 1.04
C ASP A 280 -8.46 3.80 0.57
N ALA A 281 -7.78 4.05 -0.56
CA ALA A 281 -8.01 5.25 -1.36
C ALA A 281 -9.49 5.33 -1.80
N PHE A 282 -9.92 6.47 -2.32
CA PHE A 282 -11.15 6.47 -3.11
C PHE A 282 -11.03 5.56 -4.32
N MET A 283 -11.85 4.51 -4.33
CA MET A 283 -11.97 3.58 -5.43
C MET A 283 -13.21 3.91 -6.24
N ARG A 284 -13.01 4.03 -7.55
CA ARG A 284 -14.08 4.11 -8.54
C ARG A 284 -14.42 2.68 -8.93
N THR A 285 -15.46 2.14 -8.31
CA THR A 285 -15.91 0.78 -8.58
C THR A 285 -17.27 0.80 -9.27
N HIS A 286 -17.69 -0.32 -9.83
CA HIS A 286 -19.03 -0.48 -10.35
C HIS A 286 -19.48 -1.94 -10.25
N THR A 287 -20.78 -2.13 -10.19
CA THR A 287 -21.42 -3.41 -10.51
C THR A 287 -22.47 -3.17 -11.59
N GLN A 288 -22.90 -4.23 -12.27
CA GLN A 288 -24.00 -4.09 -13.24
C GLN A 288 -25.28 -3.58 -12.56
N GLU A 289 -25.55 -4.06 -11.34
CA GLU A 289 -26.78 -3.74 -10.60
C GLU A 289 -26.81 -2.33 -10.02
N VAL A 290 -25.65 -1.77 -9.68
CA VAL A 290 -25.56 -0.48 -8.96
C VAL A 290 -25.06 0.65 -9.85
N GLY A 291 -24.22 0.36 -10.84
CA GLY A 291 -23.48 1.37 -11.58
C GLY A 291 -22.24 1.87 -10.83
N VAL A 292 -21.72 3.02 -11.27
CA VAL A 292 -20.48 3.61 -10.72
C VAL A 292 -20.69 4.10 -9.28
N MET A 293 -19.75 3.76 -8.41
CA MET A 293 -19.70 4.14 -7.00
C MET A 293 -18.32 4.73 -6.66
N LEU A 294 -18.30 5.60 -5.64
CA LEU A 294 -17.06 6.10 -5.03
C LEU A 294 -16.94 5.60 -3.58
N ILE A 295 -16.15 4.56 -3.38
CA ILE A 295 -16.02 3.90 -2.08
C ILE A 295 -14.62 4.07 -1.49
N SER A 296 -14.52 3.93 -0.18
CA SER A 296 -13.28 3.87 0.59
C SER A 296 -13.60 3.18 1.90
N SER A 297 -12.93 2.08 2.17
CA SER A 297 -13.33 1.16 3.23
C SER A 297 -12.26 1.03 4.31
N PRO A 298 -12.63 1.06 5.60
CA PRO A 298 -11.75 0.64 6.68
C PRO A 298 -11.71 -0.89 6.70
N ASN A 299 -10.58 -1.43 6.29
CA ASN A 299 -10.41 -2.85 5.98
C ASN A 299 -9.34 -3.47 6.85
N VAL A 300 -9.20 -4.79 6.76
CA VAL A 300 -8.02 -5.48 7.30
C VAL A 300 -6.94 -5.59 6.23
N HIS A 301 -5.70 -5.42 6.66
CA HIS A 301 -4.53 -5.43 5.79
C HIS A 301 -4.29 -6.83 5.24
N GLU A 302 -4.29 -6.93 3.91
CA GLU A 302 -3.91 -8.14 3.19
C GLU A 302 -2.39 -8.22 3.02
N TRP A 303 -1.87 -9.44 3.07
CA TRP A 303 -0.42 -9.67 3.06
C TRP A 303 0.29 -9.31 1.75
N TRP A 304 -0.42 -9.25 0.61
CA TRP A 304 0.14 -8.80 -0.68
C TRP A 304 0.03 -7.30 -0.91
N ASN A 305 -0.63 -6.56 -0.02
CA ASN A 305 -0.80 -5.12 -0.20
C ASN A 305 0.52 -4.40 0.10
N GLY A 306 0.89 -3.45 -0.76
CA GLY A 306 1.92 -2.48 -0.39
C GLY A 306 1.45 -1.67 0.82
N ALA A 307 2.31 -1.52 1.83
CA ALA A 307 1.97 -0.77 3.04
C ALA A 307 2.44 0.68 2.95
N LYS A 308 1.60 1.60 3.39
CA LYS A 308 1.94 3.03 3.52
C LYS A 308 1.54 3.52 4.91
N PHE A 309 2.53 3.87 5.73
CA PHE A 309 2.33 4.31 7.11
C PHE A 309 2.48 5.82 7.24
N ILE A 310 1.74 6.45 8.15
CA ILE A 310 1.90 7.86 8.47
C ILE A 310 2.70 7.98 9.76
N ALA A 311 3.80 8.72 9.71
CA ALA A 311 4.56 9.14 10.87
C ALA A 311 3.88 10.33 11.54
N MET A 312 3.72 10.26 12.85
CA MET A 312 3.14 11.28 13.71
C MET A 312 4.20 11.75 14.71
N PRO A 313 4.95 12.82 14.41
CA PRO A 313 5.83 13.44 15.39
C PRO A 313 5.05 13.92 16.62
N ASP A 314 5.72 13.97 17.77
CA ASP A 314 5.12 14.53 18.99
C ASP A 314 4.70 15.99 18.79
N GLY A 315 3.56 16.37 19.37
CA GLY A 315 3.00 17.73 19.29
C GLY A 315 2.44 18.13 17.91
N VAL A 316 2.37 17.22 16.95
CA VAL A 316 1.94 17.53 15.58
C VAL A 316 0.53 18.13 15.48
N ILE A 317 0.38 19.18 14.65
CA ILE A 317 -0.91 19.81 14.39
C ILE A 317 -1.53 19.19 13.12
N MET A 318 -2.61 18.44 13.27
CA MET A 318 -3.32 17.74 12.17
C MET A 318 -3.77 18.66 11.01
N ASN A 319 -3.93 19.96 11.26
CA ASN A 319 -4.36 20.94 10.26
C ASN A 319 -3.25 21.34 9.27
N ASP A 320 -1.98 21.04 9.58
CA ASP A 320 -0.85 21.38 8.71
C ASP A 320 -0.77 20.49 7.45
N GLY A 321 -1.72 19.57 7.33
CA GLY A 321 -1.87 18.67 6.21
C GLY A 321 -0.89 17.51 6.26
N LEU A 322 -1.11 16.52 5.40
CA LEU A 322 -0.27 15.34 5.30
C LEU A 322 0.72 15.50 4.16
N ALA A 323 2.02 15.42 4.45
CA ALA A 323 3.02 15.32 3.41
C ALA A 323 3.19 13.87 2.94
N GLN A 324 3.67 13.70 1.72
CA GLN A 324 4.19 12.40 1.29
C GLN A 324 5.69 12.40 1.53
N GLY A 325 6.23 11.28 2.01
CA GLY A 325 7.67 11.07 2.14
C GLY A 325 8.37 11.07 0.77
N PRO A 326 9.70 11.01 0.76
CA PRO A 326 10.47 11.02 -0.47
C PRO A 326 10.12 9.81 -1.35
N ASP A 327 9.90 10.07 -2.64
CA ASP A 327 9.80 9.04 -3.67
C ASP A 327 11.20 8.88 -4.27
N PRO A 328 11.90 7.74 -4.06
CA PRO A 328 13.28 7.58 -4.47
C PRO A 328 13.52 7.88 -5.95
N ASP A 329 12.65 7.44 -6.85
CA ASP A 329 12.81 7.67 -8.29
C ASP A 329 12.73 9.16 -8.62
N ARG A 330 11.76 9.86 -8.02
CA ARG A 330 11.61 11.31 -8.20
C ARG A 330 12.76 12.09 -7.55
N THR A 331 13.14 11.73 -6.33
CA THR A 331 14.18 12.42 -5.56
C THR A 331 15.55 12.24 -6.23
N ILE A 332 15.86 11.06 -6.76
CA ILE A 332 17.06 10.85 -7.58
C ILE A 332 16.96 11.70 -8.84
N HIS A 333 15.80 11.74 -9.49
CA HIS A 333 15.66 12.52 -10.71
C HIS A 333 15.93 14.02 -10.53
N GLU A 334 15.45 14.60 -9.44
CA GLU A 334 15.62 16.01 -9.13
C GLU A 334 17.02 16.34 -8.53
N HIS A 335 17.69 15.35 -7.91
CA HIS A 335 18.89 15.60 -7.08
C HIS A 335 20.01 14.56 -7.22
N TRP A 336 20.16 13.91 -8.38
CA TRP A 336 21.09 12.79 -8.58
C TRP A 336 22.54 13.11 -8.17
N GLU A 337 23.02 14.35 -8.35
CA GLU A 337 24.37 14.78 -7.95
C GLU A 337 24.65 14.58 -6.45
N HIS A 338 23.62 14.80 -5.61
CA HIS A 338 23.67 14.58 -4.16
C HIS A 338 23.81 13.09 -3.84
N PHE A 339 23.29 12.22 -4.72
CA PHE A 339 23.32 10.77 -4.59
C PHE A 339 24.58 10.10 -5.16
N MET A 340 25.41 10.82 -5.91
CA MET A 340 26.68 10.30 -6.43
C MET A 340 27.65 9.94 -5.28
N GLN A 341 28.25 8.75 -5.31
CA GLN A 341 29.21 8.25 -4.31
C GLN A 341 30.55 7.89 -4.97
N PRO A 342 31.68 7.94 -4.25
CA PRO A 342 32.94 7.43 -4.77
C PRO A 342 32.82 5.97 -5.22
N VAL A 343 33.50 5.63 -6.30
CA VAL A 343 33.59 4.24 -6.78
C VAL A 343 34.52 3.43 -5.88
N GLU A 344 34.14 2.20 -5.56
CA GLU A 344 34.96 1.28 -4.77
C GLU A 344 36.32 0.99 -5.44
N GLU A 345 37.35 0.83 -4.63
CA GLU A 345 38.70 0.55 -5.12
C GLU A 345 38.72 -0.77 -5.91
N GLY A 346 39.29 -0.73 -7.12
CA GLY A 346 39.39 -1.89 -8.01
C GLY A 346 38.15 -2.16 -8.89
N TYR A 347 37.08 -1.37 -8.78
CA TYR A 347 35.95 -1.49 -9.71
C TYR A 347 36.35 -1.06 -11.13
N ALA A 348 36.15 -1.95 -12.09
CA ALA A 348 36.40 -1.69 -13.51
C ALA A 348 35.12 -1.92 -14.31
N PRO A 349 34.48 -0.86 -14.86
CA PRO A 349 33.24 -1.02 -15.59
C PRO A 349 33.46 -1.75 -16.93
N ILE A 350 32.48 -2.58 -17.30
CA ILE A 350 32.51 -3.34 -18.55
C ILE A 350 32.28 -2.40 -19.74
N ARG A 351 33.07 -2.57 -20.81
CA ARG A 351 32.97 -1.78 -22.04
C ARG A 351 32.47 -2.61 -23.24
N PRO A 352 31.80 -1.99 -24.23
CA PRO A 352 31.46 -0.57 -24.29
C PRO A 352 30.32 -0.17 -23.33
N TYR A 353 30.26 1.11 -22.95
CA TYR A 353 29.19 1.65 -22.12
C TYR A 353 27.89 1.74 -22.90
N LEU A 354 26.79 1.24 -22.35
CA LEU A 354 25.46 1.61 -22.83
C LEU A 354 25.14 3.02 -22.32
N LEU A 355 24.80 3.94 -23.22
CA LEU A 355 24.40 5.30 -22.88
C LEU A 355 22.89 5.43 -22.82
N LYS A 356 22.43 6.26 -21.90
CA LYS A 356 21.03 6.64 -21.74
C LYS A 356 20.94 8.10 -21.32
N TYR A 357 20.02 8.82 -21.93
CA TYR A 357 19.66 10.15 -21.48
C TYR A 357 18.70 10.03 -20.29
N ALA A 358 19.09 10.54 -19.13
CA ALA A 358 18.33 10.49 -17.89
C ALA A 358 18.64 11.73 -17.06
N HIS A 359 17.68 12.22 -16.28
CA HIS A 359 17.90 13.38 -15.39
C HIS A 359 18.43 14.61 -16.13
N ASP A 360 17.94 14.81 -17.36
CA ASP A 360 18.37 15.85 -18.29
C ASP A 360 19.85 15.85 -18.68
N GLU A 361 20.56 14.74 -18.45
CA GLU A 361 21.97 14.57 -18.82
C GLU A 361 22.26 13.18 -19.40
N TRP A 362 23.49 12.98 -19.89
CA TRP A 362 23.92 11.69 -20.40
C TRP A 362 24.54 10.85 -19.28
N PHE A 363 24.13 9.59 -19.21
CA PHE A 363 24.68 8.61 -18.29
C PHE A 363 25.13 7.34 -19.01
N ALA A 364 26.16 6.70 -18.48
CA ALA A 364 26.49 5.32 -18.77
C ALA A 364 25.72 4.42 -17.79
N CYS A 365 25.07 3.39 -18.32
CA CYS A 365 24.29 2.43 -17.54
C CYS A 365 25.17 1.42 -16.81
N TYR A 366 24.62 0.84 -15.75
CA TYR A 366 25.16 -0.37 -15.14
C TYR A 366 25.34 -1.46 -16.20
N PRO A 367 26.40 -2.29 -16.10
CA PRO A 367 26.60 -3.37 -17.04
C PRO A 367 25.48 -4.43 -16.92
N LYS A 368 25.23 -5.11 -18.04
CA LYS A 368 24.33 -6.28 -18.07
C LYS A 368 24.81 -7.32 -17.07
N LYS A 369 23.87 -7.97 -16.39
CA LYS A 369 24.17 -9.02 -15.39
C LYS A 369 24.99 -10.18 -15.99
N PHE A 370 24.69 -10.54 -17.23
CA PHE A 370 25.35 -11.63 -17.95
C PHE A 370 25.75 -11.15 -19.36
N PRO A 371 26.86 -10.40 -19.50
CA PRO A 371 27.20 -9.71 -20.76
C PRO A 371 27.46 -10.67 -21.93
N ASN A 372 27.82 -11.93 -21.63
CA ASN A 372 28.09 -12.99 -22.61
C ASN A 372 26.82 -13.77 -23.03
N ASP A 373 25.71 -13.58 -22.32
CA ASP A 373 24.44 -14.26 -22.56
C ASP A 373 23.41 -13.33 -23.18
N GLN A 374 22.36 -13.93 -23.77
CA GLN A 374 21.19 -13.17 -24.20
C GLN A 374 20.36 -12.78 -22.98
N CYS A 375 20.73 -11.66 -22.36
CA CYS A 375 20.03 -11.09 -21.21
C CYS A 375 19.53 -9.66 -21.52
N MET A 376 18.69 -9.13 -20.64
CA MET A 376 18.22 -7.74 -20.70
C MET A 376 19.28 -6.81 -20.11
N ASP A 377 19.27 -5.56 -20.55
CA ASP A 377 19.94 -4.48 -19.82
C ASP A 377 19.20 -4.22 -18.50
N SER A 378 19.89 -3.75 -17.46
CA SER A 378 19.20 -3.29 -16.24
C SER A 378 18.42 -2.00 -16.52
N GLY A 379 18.96 -1.13 -17.39
CA GLY A 379 18.39 0.19 -17.68
C GLY A 379 18.68 1.26 -16.63
N ASP A 380 19.30 0.87 -15.50
CA ASP A 380 19.76 1.74 -14.42
C ASP A 380 21.02 2.50 -14.85
N VAL A 381 21.07 3.79 -14.54
CA VAL A 381 22.22 4.67 -14.83
C VAL A 381 23.25 4.62 -13.70
N GLU A 382 24.54 4.65 -14.03
CA GLU A 382 25.66 4.53 -13.07
C GLU A 382 26.60 5.73 -13.11
N PHE A 383 27.14 6.09 -14.28
CA PHE A 383 28.16 7.13 -14.38
C PHE A 383 27.67 8.33 -15.18
N HIS A 384 27.91 9.54 -14.68
CA HIS A 384 27.67 10.75 -15.46
C HIS A 384 28.65 10.84 -16.64
N VAL A 385 28.14 11.25 -17.81
CA VAL A 385 28.89 11.39 -19.05
C VAL A 385 29.04 12.86 -19.40
N ARG A 386 30.26 13.38 -19.23
CA ARG A 386 30.60 14.79 -19.39
C ARG A 386 30.49 15.26 -20.84
N SER A 387 30.73 14.36 -21.80
CA SER A 387 30.57 14.66 -23.23
C SER A 387 30.39 13.39 -24.05
N VAL A 388 29.66 13.51 -25.15
CA VAL A 388 29.46 12.46 -26.16
C VAL A 388 29.76 12.99 -27.56
N ARG A 389 30.49 12.21 -28.35
CA ARG A 389 30.74 12.48 -29.77
C ARG A 389 30.39 11.26 -30.60
N ARG A 390 29.41 11.39 -31.50
CA ARG A 390 29.01 10.30 -32.40
C ARG A 390 30.18 9.86 -33.29
N LEU A 391 30.30 8.56 -33.51
CA LEU A 391 31.33 7.95 -34.35
C LEU A 391 30.72 6.95 -35.33
N GLY A 392 31.09 7.09 -36.60
CA GLY A 392 30.70 6.17 -37.67
C GLY A 392 29.19 6.17 -37.97
N ASP A 393 28.80 5.22 -38.82
CA ASP A 393 27.41 4.93 -39.14
C ASP A 393 26.76 4.05 -38.06
N ASP A 394 25.43 4.02 -38.04
CA ASP A 394 24.67 3.18 -37.12
C ASP A 394 24.85 1.69 -37.49
N GLY A 395 25.12 0.85 -36.49
CA GLY A 395 25.24 -0.60 -36.65
C GLY A 395 23.88 -1.30 -36.50
N ARG A 396 23.73 -2.48 -37.10
CA ARG A 396 22.52 -3.30 -36.95
C ARG A 396 22.86 -4.75 -36.68
N PHE A 397 22.12 -5.36 -35.76
CA PHE A 397 22.13 -6.81 -35.53
C PHE A 397 20.71 -7.33 -35.33
N THR A 398 20.51 -8.63 -35.51
CA THR A 398 19.24 -9.30 -35.27
C THR A 398 19.29 -10.13 -33.99
N THR A 399 18.15 -10.26 -33.32
CA THR A 399 17.98 -11.12 -32.15
C THR A 399 16.61 -11.78 -32.16
N ASP A 400 16.53 -12.98 -31.59
CA ASP A 400 15.26 -13.66 -31.33
C ASP A 400 14.82 -13.31 -29.91
N GLU A 401 13.93 -12.34 -29.79
CA GLU A 401 13.32 -11.93 -28.53
C GLU A 401 11.82 -12.29 -28.52
N MET A 402 11.25 -12.58 -27.36
CA MET A 402 9.81 -12.91 -27.25
C MET A 402 8.94 -11.76 -26.74
N PHE A 403 9.48 -10.89 -25.88
CA PHE A 403 8.73 -9.88 -25.13
C PHE A 403 9.61 -8.73 -24.63
N PHE A 404 10.86 -9.04 -24.28
CA PHE A 404 11.84 -8.05 -23.80
C PHE A 404 13.13 -8.20 -24.60
N LEU A 405 13.75 -7.08 -24.97
CA LEU A 405 14.97 -7.09 -25.76
C LEU A 405 16.11 -7.81 -25.02
N ARG A 406 16.55 -8.94 -25.58
CA ARG A 406 17.69 -9.73 -25.11
C ARG A 406 18.73 -9.85 -26.20
N TYR A 407 19.98 -9.53 -25.88
CA TYR A 407 21.10 -9.58 -26.80
C TYR A 407 22.42 -9.74 -26.05
N LYS A 408 23.43 -10.27 -26.72
CA LYS A 408 24.79 -10.39 -26.18
C LYS A 408 25.56 -9.10 -26.43
N LEU A 409 26.36 -8.66 -25.46
CA LEU A 409 27.21 -7.47 -25.65
C LEU A 409 28.21 -7.65 -26.81
N ALA A 410 28.64 -8.90 -27.06
CA ALA A 410 29.50 -9.25 -28.18
C ALA A 410 28.92 -8.88 -29.56
N GLN A 411 27.59 -8.88 -29.72
CA GLN A 411 26.94 -8.46 -30.98
C GLN A 411 27.15 -6.96 -31.23
N VAL A 412 27.12 -6.15 -30.17
CA VAL A 412 27.41 -4.70 -30.25
C VAL A 412 28.90 -4.48 -30.49
N GLN A 413 29.76 -5.20 -29.76
CA GLN A 413 31.22 -5.09 -29.91
C GLN A 413 31.69 -5.41 -31.33
N ALA A 414 31.08 -6.38 -32.00
CA ALA A 414 31.40 -6.75 -33.39
C ALA A 414 31.13 -5.62 -34.41
N LEU A 415 30.23 -4.70 -34.09
CA LEU A 415 29.86 -3.56 -34.94
C LEU A 415 30.58 -2.26 -34.56
N MET A 416 31.32 -2.27 -33.45
CA MET A 416 31.83 -1.05 -32.83
C MET A 416 33.04 -0.47 -33.58
N PRO A 417 33.03 0.83 -33.96
CA PRO A 417 34.20 1.51 -34.51
C PRO A 417 35.38 1.51 -33.53
N LYS A 418 36.62 1.44 -34.04
CA LYS A 418 37.84 1.31 -33.22
C LYS A 418 38.00 2.38 -32.13
N GLU A 419 37.53 3.61 -32.37
CA GLU A 419 37.64 4.72 -31.41
C GLU A 419 36.47 4.80 -30.43
N ALA A 420 35.37 4.09 -30.69
CA ALA A 420 34.20 4.12 -29.85
C ALA A 420 34.44 3.37 -28.53
N ASN A 421 33.87 3.90 -27.45
CA ASN A 421 33.86 3.26 -26.14
C ASN A 421 32.44 3.13 -25.57
N ALA A 422 31.43 3.64 -26.27
CA ALA A 422 30.06 3.65 -25.82
C ALA A 422 29.08 3.50 -27.00
N TYR A 423 27.85 3.09 -26.70
CA TYR A 423 26.78 2.90 -27.66
C TYR A 423 25.41 3.25 -27.08
N GLU A 424 24.43 3.48 -27.95
CA GLU A 424 23.02 3.70 -27.63
C GLU A 424 22.17 2.80 -28.54
N ILE A 425 21.06 2.27 -28.02
CA ILE A 425 20.04 1.60 -28.84
C ILE A 425 19.05 2.67 -29.30
N VAL A 426 19.04 2.95 -30.60
CA VAL A 426 18.28 4.08 -31.18
C VAL A 426 17.00 3.65 -31.90
N ASP A 427 16.89 2.37 -32.24
CA ASP A 427 15.69 1.81 -32.87
C ASP A 427 15.60 0.29 -32.63
N ILE A 428 14.37 -0.20 -32.44
CA ILE A 428 14.04 -1.62 -32.27
C ILE A 428 12.85 -1.88 -33.20
N SER A 429 13.06 -2.68 -34.24
CA SER A 429 12.01 -2.99 -35.20
C SER A 429 10.97 -3.96 -34.63
N GLY A 430 9.83 -4.08 -35.30
CA GLY A 430 8.99 -5.28 -35.16
C GLY A 430 9.70 -6.54 -35.69
N LYS A 431 9.12 -7.71 -35.41
CA LYS A 431 9.62 -8.99 -35.91
C LYS A 431 9.49 -9.06 -37.44
N ASP A 432 10.55 -9.55 -38.09
CA ASP A 432 10.56 -9.83 -39.52
C ASP A 432 9.85 -11.16 -39.85
N GLN A 433 9.85 -11.53 -41.13
CA GLN A 433 9.25 -12.79 -41.62
C GLN A 433 9.89 -14.07 -41.03
N ASN A 434 11.09 -13.97 -40.45
CA ASN A 434 11.77 -15.07 -39.77
C ASN A 434 11.56 -15.02 -38.26
N GLY A 435 10.72 -14.10 -37.76
CA GLY A 435 10.45 -13.91 -36.34
C GLY A 435 11.54 -13.16 -35.57
N LEU A 436 12.51 -12.56 -36.27
CA LEU A 436 13.66 -11.87 -35.68
C LEU A 436 13.42 -10.36 -35.56
N THR A 437 13.94 -9.79 -34.48
CA THR A 437 13.90 -8.35 -34.21
C THR A 437 15.22 -7.71 -34.63
N THR A 438 15.19 -6.65 -35.42
CA THR A 438 16.39 -5.86 -35.79
C THR A 438 16.59 -4.74 -34.77
N VAL A 439 17.81 -4.66 -34.25
CA VAL A 439 18.25 -3.64 -33.30
C VAL A 439 19.23 -2.72 -34.00
N THR A 440 18.96 -1.41 -33.99
CA THR A 440 19.89 -0.40 -34.49
C THR A 440 20.64 0.24 -33.32
N VAL A 441 21.96 0.24 -33.39
CA VAL A 441 22.86 0.81 -32.39
C VAL A 441 23.65 1.97 -32.98
N ARG A 442 23.83 3.02 -32.19
CA ARG A 442 24.67 4.18 -32.53
C ARG A 442 25.88 4.21 -31.62
N PHE A 443 27.06 4.52 -32.18
CA PHE A 443 28.33 4.48 -31.44
C PHE A 443 28.86 5.87 -31.12
N TYR A 444 29.56 5.97 -29.98
CA TYR A 444 30.08 7.23 -29.46
C TYR A 444 31.49 7.06 -28.88
N LYS A 445 32.24 8.17 -28.92
CA LYS A 445 33.29 8.46 -27.95
C LYS A 445 32.66 9.25 -26.80
N ALA A 446 32.58 8.65 -25.63
CA ALA A 446 32.06 9.25 -24.40
C ALA A 446 33.19 9.52 -23.41
N ASP A 447 33.16 10.70 -22.78
CA ASP A 447 33.95 11.02 -21.59
C ASP A 447 33.13 10.69 -20.34
N VAL A 448 33.38 9.51 -19.76
CA VAL A 448 32.60 8.96 -18.65
C VAL A 448 33.35 9.21 -17.34
N ASP A 449 32.71 9.89 -16.39
CA ASP A 449 33.28 10.13 -15.05
C ASP A 449 33.18 8.88 -14.19
N ILE A 450 34.25 8.08 -14.16
CA ILE A 450 34.34 6.86 -13.36
C ILE A 450 34.83 7.09 -11.92
N SER A 451 34.94 8.35 -11.47
CA SER A 451 35.36 8.65 -10.09
C SER A 451 34.20 8.53 -9.10
N ARG A 452 32.97 8.73 -9.56
CA ARG A 452 31.75 8.65 -8.76
C ARG A 452 30.67 7.90 -9.51
N ARG A 453 29.90 7.07 -8.81
CA ARG A 453 28.73 6.35 -9.33
C ARG A 453 27.45 6.85 -8.68
N LEU A 454 26.35 6.76 -9.41
CA LEU A 454 25.00 6.84 -8.91
C LEU A 454 24.58 5.42 -8.47
N PRO A 455 24.40 5.15 -7.16
CA PRO A 455 23.88 3.87 -6.72
C PRO A 455 22.51 3.59 -7.34
N ARG A 456 22.14 2.32 -7.50
CA ARG A 456 20.82 2.00 -8.05
C ARG A 456 19.73 2.58 -7.18
N THR A 457 18.57 2.87 -7.77
CA THR A 457 17.42 3.37 -7.00
C THR A 457 17.15 2.48 -5.79
N ASP A 458 17.24 1.15 -5.94
CA ASP A 458 17.01 0.17 -4.86
C ASP A 458 17.97 0.34 -3.67
N GLU A 459 19.21 0.72 -3.93
CA GLU A 459 20.21 1.00 -2.90
C GLU A 459 19.85 2.32 -2.17
N ILE A 460 19.50 3.35 -2.93
CA ILE A 460 19.14 4.67 -2.39
C ILE A 460 17.83 4.62 -1.60
N ALA A 461 16.85 3.83 -2.05
CA ALA A 461 15.58 3.67 -1.34
C ALA A 461 15.75 3.20 0.11
N ARG A 462 16.81 2.41 0.38
CA ARG A 462 17.12 1.89 1.72
C ARG A 462 17.94 2.89 2.56
N ASP A 463 18.47 3.94 1.96
CA ASP A 463 19.25 4.98 2.63
C ASP A 463 18.33 6.12 3.12
N TYR A 464 17.73 5.87 4.29
CA TYR A 464 16.82 6.83 4.93
C TYR A 464 17.45 8.22 5.08
N GLU A 465 18.67 8.30 5.61
CA GLU A 465 19.31 9.57 5.94
C GLU A 465 19.49 10.41 4.69
N ARG A 466 20.02 9.81 3.62
CA ARG A 466 20.29 10.53 2.39
C ARG A 466 19.02 10.95 1.65
N LEU A 467 17.96 10.14 1.70
CA LEU A 467 16.66 10.53 1.17
C LEU A 467 16.08 11.72 1.95
N MET A 468 16.18 11.69 3.28
CA MET A 468 15.63 12.73 4.14
C MET A 468 16.43 14.03 4.11
N GLU A 469 17.75 13.98 3.89
CA GLU A 469 18.59 15.16 3.68
C GLU A 469 18.13 16.01 2.49
N VAL A 470 17.64 15.35 1.44
CA VAL A 470 17.10 16.01 0.24
C VAL A 470 15.66 16.42 0.48
N TYR A 471 14.87 15.57 1.14
CA TYR A 471 13.46 15.86 1.45
C TYR A 471 13.26 17.11 2.33
N ALA A 472 14.21 17.39 3.23
CA ALA A 472 14.15 18.52 4.16
C ALA A 472 14.62 19.86 3.55
N ARG A 473 15.12 19.85 2.31
CA ARG A 473 15.53 21.04 1.55
C ARG A 473 14.40 21.53 0.67
#